data_AF-A0A353M0L0-F1
#
_entry.id   AF-A0A353M0L0-F1
#
_cell.length_a   1.000
_cell.length_b   1.000
_cell.length_c   1.000
_cell.angle_alpha   90.00
_cell.angle_beta   90.00
_cell.angle_gamma   90.00
#
_symmetry.space_group_name_H-M   'P 1'
#
loop_
_entity.id
_entity.type
_entity.pdbx_description
1 polymer ?
#
loop_
_entity_poly.entity_id
_entity_poly.type
_entity_poly.pdbx_seq_one_letter_code
_entity_poly.pdbx_strand_id
1 'polypeptide(L)' 'MPLGEAVTYLKFAVRRRFGSGVKVRFVDSASSEALTSEWKDERPFPLVIIDGVVFSKGTFAAGKIVQELRRRSNKG' A
#
# COMPACT_ATOMS: atom_id res chain seq x y z
N MET A 1 -13.31 -9.75 3.45
CA MET A 1 -12.83 -9.62 2.05
C MET A 1 -11.42 -10.19 1.98
N PRO A 2 -11.14 -11.12 1.05
CA PRO A 2 -9.79 -11.60 0.79
C PRO A 2 -8.82 -10.46 0.45
N LEU A 3 -7.54 -10.58 0.83
CA LEU A 3 -6.56 -9.51 0.64
C LEU A 3 -6.35 -9.16 -0.85
N GLY A 4 -6.38 -10.16 -1.74
CA GLY A 4 -6.25 -9.93 -3.19
C GLY A 4 -7.39 -9.09 -3.78
N GLU A 5 -8.63 -9.33 -3.36
CA GLU A 5 -9.78 -8.50 -3.74
C GLU A 5 -9.65 -7.08 -3.19
N ALA A 6 -9.22 -6.95 -1.93
CA ALA A 6 -9.02 -5.65 -1.29
C ALA A 6 -7.94 -4.80 -2.00
N VAL A 7 -6.86 -5.43 -2.46
CA VAL A 7 -5.82 -4.76 -3.27
C VAL A 7 -6.34 -4.38 -4.66
N THR A 8 -7.20 -5.21 -5.26
CA THR A 8 -7.84 -4.91 -6.56
C THR A 8 -8.76 -3.69 -6.45
N TYR A 9 -9.56 -3.64 -5.38
CA TYR A 9 -10.37 -2.46 -5.06
C TYR A 9 -9.50 -1.21 -4.85
N LEU A 10 -8.38 -1.34 -4.12
CA LEU A 10 -7.46 -0.23 -3.91
C LEU A 10 -6.86 0.28 -5.23
N LYS A 11 -6.43 -0.62 -6.13
CA LYS A 11 -5.94 -0.25 -7.47
C LYS A 11 -6.97 0.59 -8.24
N PHE A 12 -8.24 0.18 -8.23
CA PHE A 12 -9.32 0.92 -8.87
C PHE A 12 -9.56 2.29 -8.21
N ALA A 13 -9.66 2.32 -6.87
CA ALA A 13 -9.90 3.55 -6.12
C ALA A 13 -8.79 4.59 -6.29
N VAL A 14 -7.54 4.12 -6.31
CA VAL A 14 -6.35 4.97 -6.53
C VAL A 14 -6.33 5.48 -7.97
N ARG A 15 -6.48 4.61 -8.98
CA ARG A 15 -6.50 5.01 -10.39
C ARG A 15 -7.58 6.05 -10.67
N ARG A 16 -8.78 5.88 -10.08
CA ARG A 16 -9.89 6.83 -10.25
C ARG A 16 -9.59 8.23 -9.69
N ARG A 17 -8.79 8.33 -8.62
CA ARG A 17 -8.54 9.60 -7.92
C ARG A 17 -7.23 10.28 -8.30
N PHE A 18 -6.20 9.49 -8.61
CA PHE A 18 -4.83 9.98 -8.82
C PHE A 18 -4.30 9.67 -10.23
N GLY A 19 -5.11 9.05 -11.10
CA GLY A 19 -4.70 8.67 -12.44
C GLY A 19 -3.54 7.67 -12.43
N SER A 20 -2.51 7.95 -13.23
CA SER A 20 -1.27 7.17 -13.30
C SER A 20 -0.20 7.61 -12.28
N GLY A 21 -0.45 8.67 -11.51
CA GLY A 21 0.53 9.23 -10.56
C GLY A 21 0.83 8.33 -9.36
N VAL A 22 -0.02 7.32 -9.10
CA VAL A 22 0.18 6.35 -8.01
C VAL A 22 0.08 4.93 -8.55
N LYS A 23 1.12 4.13 -8.32
CA LYS A 23 1.18 2.72 -8.71
C LYS A 23 1.00 1.82 -7.49
N VAL A 24 -0.04 0.98 -7.50
CA VAL A 24 -0.30 0.00 -6.43
C VAL A 24 0.17 -1.39 -6.85
N ARG A 25 0.96 -2.04 -6.00
CA ARG A 25 1.48 -3.41 -6.20
C ARG A 25 1.15 -4.29 -5.00
N PHE A 26 0.95 -5.58 -5.26
CA PHE A 26 0.94 -6.61 -4.23
C PHE A 26 2.30 -7.29 -4.29
N VAL A 27 2.99 -7.36 -3.15
CA VAL A 27 4.34 -7.90 -3.05
C VAL A 27 4.31 -9.06 -2.08
N ASP A 28 4.84 -10.20 -2.49
CA ASP A 28 4.99 -11.36 -1.62
C ASP A 28 6.13 -11.10 -0.61
N SER A 29 5.90 -11.44 0.65
CA SER A 29 6.90 -11.28 1.72
C SER A 29 8.17 -12.11 1.50
N ALA A 30 8.12 -13.17 0.70
CA ALA A 30 9.26 -14.00 0.34
C ALA A 30 9.98 -13.51 -0.93
N SER A 31 9.51 -12.45 -1.57
CA SER A 31 10.19 -11.88 -2.75
C SER A 31 11.51 -11.19 -2.38
N SER A 32 12.46 -11.15 -3.31
CA SER A 32 13.75 -10.46 -3.10
C SER A 32 13.59 -8.98 -2.75
N GLU A 33 12.56 -8.31 -3.27
CA GLU A 33 12.22 -6.93 -2.94
C GLU A 33 11.86 -6.80 -1.45
N ALA A 34 10.98 -7.68 -0.95
CA ALA A 34 10.57 -7.65 0.45
C ALA A 34 11.74 -8.00 1.39
N LEU A 35 12.56 -8.99 1.03
CA LEU A 35 13.67 -9.48 1.87
C LEU A 35 14.84 -8.50 1.99
N THR A 36 15.01 -7.59 1.02
CA THR A 36 16.09 -6.59 1.02
C THR A 36 15.63 -5.20 1.47
N SER A 37 14.33 -5.03 1.74
CA SER A 37 13.76 -3.77 2.20
C SER A 37 14.06 -3.46 3.68
N GLU A 38 13.95 -2.19 4.06
CA GLU A 38 14.08 -1.75 5.45
C GLU A 38 12.97 -2.29 6.36
N TRP A 39 11.84 -2.71 5.78
CA TRP A 39 10.67 -3.21 6.49
C TRP A 39 10.54 -4.74 6.44
N LYS A 40 11.59 -5.47 6.05
CA LYS A 40 11.59 -6.94 5.91
C LYS A 40 11.15 -7.70 7.18
N ASP A 41 11.55 -7.18 8.35
CA ASP A 41 11.29 -7.78 9.66
C ASP A 41 9.98 -7.27 10.28
N GLU A 42 9.27 -6.37 9.59
CA GLU A 42 8.08 -5.73 10.12
C GLU A 42 6.89 -6.68 10.15
N ARG A 43 6.19 -6.66 11.28
CA ARG A 43 5.04 -7.52 11.55
C ARG A 43 4.02 -6.75 12.41
N PRO A 44 2.75 -7.17 12.45
CA PRO A 44 2.13 -8.26 11.68
C PRO A 44 1.78 -7.89 10.23
N PHE A 45 1.57 -8.91 9.39
CA PHE A 45 1.04 -8.74 8.02
C PHE A 45 -0.49 -8.54 8.03
N PRO A 46 -1.07 -7.90 6.97
CA PRO A 46 -0.38 -7.30 5.84
C PRO A 46 0.31 -5.98 6.20
N LEU A 47 1.44 -5.70 5.54
CA LEU A 47 2.09 -4.39 5.58
C LEU A 47 1.55 -3.51 4.45
N VAL A 48 1.26 -2.25 4.75
CA VAL A 48 0.99 -1.23 3.74
C VAL A 48 2.16 -0.28 3.71
N ILE A 49 2.86 -0.23 2.58
CA ILE A 49 4.01 0.64 2.36
C ILE A 49 3.61 1.74 1.37
N ILE A 50 3.90 3.00 1.69
CA ILE A 50 3.67 4.16 0.83
C ILE A 50 4.99 4.93 0.71
N ASP A 51 5.51 5.02 -0.51
CA ASP A 51 6.80 5.66 -0.83
C ASP A 51 7.97 5.11 -0.01
N GLY A 52 8.04 3.78 0.13
CA GLY A 52 9.08 3.08 0.91
C GLY A 52 8.86 3.05 2.42
N VAL A 53 7.92 3.86 2.94
CA VAL A 53 7.65 3.96 4.38
C VAL A 53 6.44 3.10 4.78
N VAL A 54 6.57 2.37 5.89
CA VAL A 54 5.45 1.60 6.46
C VAL A 54 4.38 2.55 6.98
N PHE A 55 3.19 2.46 6.39
CA PHE A 55 2.01 3.24 6.79
C PHE A 55 1.11 2.48 7.78
N SER A 56 0.93 1.17 7.58
CA SER A 56 0.08 0.34 8.44
C SER A 56 0.61 -1.09 8.54
N LYS A 57 0.33 -1.75 9.67
CA LYS A 57 0.67 -3.15 9.97
C LYS A 57 -0.58 -3.88 10.44
N GLY A 58 -0.72 -5.16 10.12
CA GLY A 58 -1.81 -6.05 10.57
C GLY A 58 -3.19 -5.75 9.98
N THR A 59 -3.38 -4.59 9.35
CA THR A 59 -4.68 -4.13 8.89
C THR A 59 -4.57 -3.50 7.51
N PHE A 60 -5.56 -3.81 6.68
CA PHE A 60 -5.72 -3.24 5.35
C PHE A 60 -7.02 -2.45 5.28
N ALA A 61 -6.91 -1.13 5.21
CA ALA A 61 -8.07 -0.23 5.15
C ALA A 61 -7.94 0.72 3.95
N ALA A 62 -8.50 0.32 2.79
CA ALA A 62 -8.36 1.06 1.52
C ALA A 62 -8.74 2.55 1.65
N GLY A 63 -9.79 2.88 2.40
CA GLY A 63 -10.20 4.26 2.65
C GLY A 63 -9.13 5.09 3.35
N LYS A 64 -8.47 4.54 4.38
CA LYS A 64 -7.37 5.20 5.10
C LYS A 64 -6.14 5.39 4.21
N ILE A 65 -5.82 4.39 3.37
CA ILE A 65 -4.73 4.46 2.41
C ILE A 65 -4.98 5.59 1.39
N VAL A 66 -6.18 5.67 0.83
CA VAL A 66 -6.56 6.73 -0.12
C VAL A 66 -6.55 8.11 0.53
N GLN A 67 -7.01 8.23 1.78
CA GLN A 67 -6.94 9.48 2.54
C GLN A 67 -5.49 9.93 2.75
N GLU A 68 -4.60 9.01 3.11
CA GLU A 68 -3.18 9.31 3.31
C GLU A 68 -2.50 9.73 2.01
N LEU A 69 -2.76 9.03 0.89
CA LEU A 69 -2.25 9.41 -0.43
C LEU A 69 -2.69 10.83 -0.81
N ARG A 70 -3.96 11.18 -0.55
CA ARG A 70 -4.47 12.54 -0.79
C ARG A 70 -3.76 13.58 0.08
N ARG A 71 -3.51 13.27 1.36
CA ARG A 71 -2.80 14.15 2.28
C ARG A 71 -1.37 14.42 1.81
N ARG A 72 -0.67 13.42 1.28
CA ARG A 72 0.69 13.56 0.73
C ARG A 72 0.71 14.34 -0.58
N SER A 73 -0.24 14.06 -1.49
CA SER A 73 -0.33 14.75 -2.77
C SER A 73 -0.61 16.25 -2.64
N ASN A 74 -1.28 16.70 -1.58
CA ASN A 74 -1.57 18.12 -1.34
C ASN A 74 -0.42 18.90 -0.67
N LYS A 75 0.65 18.21 -0.26
CA LYS A 75 1.84 18.84 0.32
C LYS A 75 2.96 19.08 -0.70
N GLY A 76 2.78 18.59 -1.93
CA GLY A 76 3.68 18.83 -3.06
C GLY A 76 3.15 19.91 -3.98
#